data_AF-A0A158KVP2-F1
#
_entry.id   AF-A0A158KVP2-F1
#
_cell.length_a   1.000
_cell.length_b   1.000
_cell.length_c   1.000
_cell.angle_alpha   90.00
_cell.angle_beta   90.00
_cell.angle_gamma   90.00
#
_symmetry.space_group_name_H-M   'P 1'
#
loop_
_entity.id
_entity.type
_entity.pdbx_description
1 polymer ?
#
loop_
_entity_poly.entity_id
_entity_poly.type
_entity_poly.pdbx_seq_one_letter_code
_entity_poly.pdbx_strand_id
1 'polypeptide(L)'
;MSARARLVEVVFRQESAYEIAVGTTFADDRLCAPQLEAVIATVLGLQPAQINIFVTVVTQEEVNFHFGVYERMLAEKLGVVPPIQ
;
A
#
# COMPACT_ATOMS: atom_id res chain seq x y z
N MET A 1 23.00 -1.24 -2.71
CA MET A 1 21.74 -1.99 -2.56
C MET A 1 20.60 -1.01 -2.80
N SER A 2 19.85 -1.13 -3.90
CA SER A 2 18.67 -0.28 -4.14
C SER A 2 17.50 -0.90 -3.36
N ALA A 3 17.10 -0.28 -2.26
CA ALA A 3 15.89 -0.71 -1.54
C ALA A 3 14.69 -0.51 -2.47
N ARG A 4 14.08 -1.61 -2.91
CA ARG A 4 12.84 -1.60 -3.67
C ARG A 4 11.71 -1.50 -2.64
N ALA A 5 11.22 -0.30 -2.36
CA ALA A 5 10.15 -0.11 -1.40
C ALA A 5 8.79 -0.26 -2.09
N ARG A 6 7.93 -1.08 -1.47
CA ARG A 6 6.49 -1.10 -1.72
C ARG A 6 5.82 -0.81 -0.40
N LEU A 7 5.27 0.39 -0.24
CA LEU A 7 4.49 0.72 0.94
C LEU A 7 3.03 0.47 0.62
N VAL A 8 2.40 -0.39 1.41
CA VAL A 8 0.98 -0.73 1.26
C VAL A 8 0.27 -0.28 2.53
N GLU A 9 -0.68 0.62 2.36
CA GLU A 9 -1.61 1.03 3.41
C GLU A 9 -3.00 0.50 3.07
N VAL A 10 -3.61 -0.21 4.01
CA VAL A 10 -4.98 -0.72 3.88
C VAL A 10 -5.85 0.00 4.90
N VAL A 11 -6.87 0.71 4.43
CA VAL A 11 -7.84 1.42 5.24
C VAL A 11 -9.22 0.83 4.99
N PHE A 12 -9.91 0.43 6.06
CA PHE A 12 -11.33 0.07 5.99
C PHE A 12 -12.17 1.33 6.22
N ARG A 13 -12.90 1.78 5.20
CA ARG A 13 -13.83 2.91 5.35
C ARG A 13 -15.19 2.41 5.84
N GLN A 14 -15.84 3.24 6.65
CA GLN A 14 -17.13 2.94 7.31
C GLN A 14 -18.28 2.61 6.31
N GLU A 15 -18.09 2.86 5.01
CA GLU A 15 -19.04 2.55 3.93
C GLU A 15 -18.87 1.13 3.34
N SER A 16 -18.19 0.21 4.06
CA SER A 16 -17.97 -1.18 3.63
C SER A 16 -17.12 -1.33 2.36
N ALA A 17 -16.23 -0.38 2.10
CA ALA A 17 -15.22 -0.45 1.05
C ALA A 17 -13.81 -0.37 1.65
N TYR A 18 -12.92 -1.24 1.19
CA TYR A 18 -11.50 -1.20 1.50
C TYR A 18 -10.80 -0.32 0.49
N GLU A 19 -9.96 0.57 0.99
CA GLU A 19 -9.02 1.33 0.19
C GLU A 19 -7.62 0.83 0.47
N ILE A 20 -6.90 0.51 -0.60
CA ILE A 20 -5.52 0.02 -0.55
C ILE A 20 -4.67 1.04 -1.31
N ALA A 21 -3.86 1.82 -0.60
CA ALA A 21 -2.89 2.71 -1.20
C ALA A 21 -1.54 2.01 -1.34
N VAL A 22 -0.97 2.02 -2.54
CA VAL A 22 0.30 1.39 -2.88
C VAL A 22 1.26 2.44 -3.42
N GLY A 23 2.34 2.71 -2.70
CA GLY A 23 3.49 3.45 -3.21
C GLY A 23 4.50 2.49 -3.84
N THR A 24 4.84 2.67 -5.11
CA THR A 24 5.75 1.78 -5.87
C THR A 24 6.70 2.57 -6.77
N THR A 25 7.89 2.03 -7.03
CA THR A 25 8.81 2.58 -8.05
C THR A 25 8.55 2.02 -9.45
N PHE A 26 7.59 1.10 -9.61
CA PHE A 26 7.25 0.45 -10.88
C PHE A 26 5.94 0.97 -11.42
N ALA A 27 5.99 1.77 -12.49
CA ALA A 27 4.78 2.34 -13.10
C ALA A 27 3.80 1.28 -13.61
N ASP A 28 4.31 0.13 -14.05
CA ASP A 28 3.51 -0.97 -14.60
C ASP A 28 2.62 -1.64 -13.55
N ASP A 29 2.89 -1.47 -12.26
CA ASP A 29 2.02 -1.96 -11.18
C ASP A 29 0.61 -1.33 -11.26
N ARG A 30 0.45 -0.17 -11.93
CA ARG A 30 -0.88 0.42 -12.23
C ARG A 30 -1.73 -0.45 -13.16
N LEU A 31 -1.09 -1.21 -14.04
CA LEU A 31 -1.77 -2.03 -15.03
C LEU A 31 -2.42 -3.26 -14.40
N CYS A 32 -1.84 -3.79 -13.32
CA CYS A 32 -2.36 -4.96 -12.62
C CYS A 32 -3.31 -4.61 -11.47
N ALA A 33 -3.38 -3.36 -11.02
CA ALA A 33 -4.24 -2.93 -9.91
C ALA A 33 -5.72 -3.35 -10.08
N PRO A 34 -6.39 -3.16 -11.25
CA PRO A 34 -7.79 -3.58 -11.41
C PRO A 34 -7.99 -5.10 -11.33
N GLN A 35 -6.99 -5.88 -11.75
CA GLN A 35 -7.04 -7.35 -11.69
C GLN A 35 -6.89 -7.81 -10.23
N LEU A 36 -6.01 -7.14 -9.47
CA LEU A 36 -5.81 -7.39 -8.04
C LEU A 36 -7.07 -7.05 -7.23
N GLU A 37 -7.77 -5.95 -7.54
CA GLU A 37 -9.05 -5.61 -6.89
C GLU A 37 -10.05 -6.77 -6.98
N ALA A 38 -10.24 -7.33 -8.18
CA ALA A 38 -11.15 -8.44 -8.40
C ALA A 38 -10.73 -9.73 -7.66
N VAL A 39 -9.43 -10.05 -7.66
CA VAL A 39 -8.90 -11.22 -6.95
C VAL A 39 -9.07 -11.07 -5.45
N ILE A 40 -8.72 -9.91 -4.89
CA ILE A 40 -8.85 -9.62 -3.45
C ILE A 40 -10.32 -9.67 -3.05
N ALA A 41 -11.21 -9.03 -3.81
CA ALA A 41 -12.65 -9.08 -3.55
C ALA A 41 -13.16 -10.52 -3.53
N THR A 42 -12.73 -11.36 -4.48
CA THR A 42 -13.10 -12.78 -4.54
C THR A 42 -12.61 -13.56 -3.32
N VAL A 43 -11.33 -13.40 -2.94
CA VAL A 43 -10.74 -14.11 -1.78
C VAL A 43 -11.41 -13.70 -0.47
N LEU A 44 -11.80 -12.44 -0.35
CA LEU A 44 -12.43 -11.88 0.86
C LEU A 44 -13.96 -12.04 0.88
N GLY A 45 -14.58 -12.56 -0.18
CA GLY A 45 -16.03 -12.70 -0.28
C GLY A 45 -16.77 -11.36 -0.41
N LEU A 46 -16.14 -10.37 -1.03
CA LEU A 46 -16.64 -9.00 -1.21
C LEU A 46 -17.06 -8.76 -2.66
N GLN A 47 -17.89 -7.73 -2.88
CA GLN A 47 -18.14 -7.24 -4.24
C GLN A 47 -16.90 -6.47 -4.75
N PRO A 48 -16.59 -6.50 -6.06
CA PRO A 48 -15.48 -5.73 -6.61
C PRO A 48 -15.56 -4.23 -6.29
N ALA A 49 -16.76 -3.66 -6.23
CA ALA A 49 -16.98 -2.26 -5.86
C ALA A 49 -16.58 -1.92 -4.40
N GLN A 50 -16.32 -2.93 -3.57
CA GLN A 50 -15.90 -2.78 -2.18
C GLN A 50 -14.38 -2.83 -2.00
N ILE A 51 -13.59 -2.94 -3.08
CA ILE A 51 -12.12 -2.87 -3.03
C ILE A 51 -11.66 -1.83 -4.04
N ASN A 52 -10.91 -0.83 -3.58
CA ASN A 52 -10.26 0.15 -4.45
C ASN A 52 -8.75 0.17 -4.18
N ILE A 53 -7.93 0.01 -5.22
CA ILE A 53 -6.47 0.07 -5.13
C ILE A 53 -5.96 1.32 -5.83
N PHE A 54 -5.27 2.18 -5.09
CA PHE A 54 -4.63 3.39 -5.61
C PHE A 54 -3.12 3.19 -5.70
N VAL A 55 -2.57 3.26 -6.92
CA VAL A 55 -1.12 3.08 -7.15
C VAL A 55 -0.44 4.42 -7.44
N THR A 56 0.40 4.86 -6.51
CA THR A 56 1.24 6.05 -6.63
C THR A 56 2.66 5.63 -7.02
N VAL A 57 3.14 6.16 -8.14
CA VAL A 57 4.52 5.94 -8.57
C VAL A 57 5.41 6.95 -7.87
N VAL A 58 6.36 6.46 -7.08
CA VAL A 58 7.35 7.27 -6.35
C VAL A 58 8.73 7.10 -6.99
N THR A 59 9.57 8.11 -6.86
CA THR A 59 10.93 8.05 -7.41
C THR A 59 11.84 7.20 -6.52
N GLN A 60 12.87 6.57 -7.10
CA GLN A 60 13.85 5.82 -6.31
C GLN A 60 14.64 6.74 -5.35
N GLU A 61 14.85 8.01 -5.72
CA GLU A 61 15.50 9.01 -4.87
C GLU A 61 14.67 9.32 -3.62
N GLU A 62 13.37 9.52 -3.77
CA GLU A 62 12.43 9.74 -2.68
C GLU A 62 12.37 8.54 -1.73
N VAL A 63 12.35 7.31 -2.29
CA VAL A 63 12.43 6.09 -1.49
C VAL A 63 13.73 6.01 -0.70
N ASN A 64 14.86 6.31 -1.32
CA ASN A 64 16.16 6.26 -0.65
C ASN A 64 16.26 7.32 0.45
N PHE A 65 15.69 8.50 0.22
CA PHE A 65 15.70 9.59 1.20
C PHE A 65 14.80 9.29 2.41
N HIS A 66 13.66 8.66 2.19
CA HIS A 66 12.68 8.35 3.24
C HIS A 66 12.74 6.91 3.77
N PHE A 67 13.75 6.12 3.38
CA PHE A 67 13.84 4.70 3.70
C PHE A 67 13.67 4.40 5.21
N GLY A 68 14.39 5.11 6.07
CA GLY A 68 14.30 4.93 7.53
C GLY A 68 12.94 5.36 8.12
N VAL A 69 12.24 6.30 7.47
CA VAL A 69 10.89 6.70 7.86
C VAL A 69 9.90 5.59 7.52
N TYR A 70 9.99 4.98 6.34
CA TYR A 70 9.10 3.89 5.95
C TYR A 70 9.29 2.64 6.80
N GLU A 71 10.54 2.24 7.08
CA GLU A 71 10.82 1.13 8.00
C GLU A 71 10.25 1.39 9.38
N ARG A 72 10.39 2.63 9.88
CA ARG A 72 9.85 3.01 11.17
C ARG A 72 8.31 3.02 11.18
N MET A 73 7.66 3.60 10.17
CA MET A 73 6.21 3.61 10.05
C MET A 73 5.64 2.17 10.01
N LEU A 74 6.32 1.26 9.30
CA LEU A 74 5.95 -0.15 9.29
C LEU A 74 6.13 -0.79 10.67
N ALA A 75 7.26 -0.53 11.35
CA ALA A 75 7.50 -1.01 12.70
C ALA A 75 6.46 -0.49 13.71
N GLU A 76 6.01 0.76 13.57
CA GLU A 76 4.94 1.35 14.39
C GLU A 76 3.60 0.65 14.13
N LYS A 77 3.21 0.45 12.87
CA LYS A 77 1.98 -0.28 12.50
C LYS A 77 1.98 -1.73 13.01
N LEU A 78 3.16 -2.38 13.07
CA LEU A 78 3.33 -3.73 13.62
C LEU A 78 3.45 -3.76 15.15
N GLY A 79 3.46 -2.61 15.83
CA GLY A 79 3.61 -2.51 17.27
C GLY A 79 5.01 -2.82 17.80
N VAL A 80 6.02 -2.85 16.92
CA VAL A 80 7.43 -3.13 17.25
C VAL A 80 8.10 -1.91 17.88
N VAL A 81 7.65 -0.69 17.54
CA VAL A 81 8.13 0.57 18.14
C VAL A 81 6.94 1.48 18.51
N PRO A 82 7.06 2.32 19.55
CA PRO A 82 5.98 3.20 19.98
C PRO A 82 5.69 4.32 18.97
N PRO A 83 4.46 4.88 18.95
CA PRO A 83 4.10 6.00 18.08
C PRO A 83 4.96 7.23 18.36
N ILE A 84 5.32 7.98 17.30
CA ILE A 84 5.96 9.30 17.45
C ILE A 84 4.93 10.26 18.09
N GLN A 85 5.36 10.97 19.16
CA GLN A 85 4.58 12.00 19.85
C GLN A 85 4.64 13.34 19.13
#